data_AF-A0A1H7ZN65-F1
#
_entry.id   AF-A0A1H7ZN65-F1
#
_cell.length_a   1.000
_cell.length_b   1.000
_cell.length_c   1.000
_cell.angle_alpha   90.00
_cell.angle_beta   90.00
_cell.angle_gamma   90.00
#
_symmetry.space_group_name_H-M   'P 1'
#
loop_
_entity.id
_entity.type
_entity.pdbx_description
1 polymer ?
#
loop_
_entity_poly.entity_id
_entity_poly.type
_entity_poly.pdbx_seq_one_letter_code
_entity_poly.pdbx_strand_id
1 'polypeptide(L)'
;MTCASCVARVERALLAVPGVASAALNMATDRAVIATTAAVSDGDLVASVAAAGYAAQVADDRSDATQAHRRQDELAILQRDLTIAAVLTLPVVLLEMGSHLIPAVHDLIMTTIGMRGAWVLQGVLTTLILFWPGLRFYRIGLPALARGAPDMHALVAVGTLAA
;
A
#
# COMPACT_ATOMS: atom_id res chain seq x y z
N MET A 1 -16.72 -4.94 0.69
CA MET A 1 -17.54 -5.95 -0.06
C MET A 1 -16.66 -6.57 -1.17
N THR A 2 -16.89 -7.81 -1.63
CA THR A 2 -15.88 -8.55 -2.45
C THR A 2 -16.28 -8.92 -3.89
N CYS A 3 -17.48 -8.60 -4.38
CA CYS A 3 -17.91 -8.98 -5.73
C CYS A 3 -18.88 -7.97 -6.37
N ALA A 4 -18.84 -7.81 -7.70
CA ALA A 4 -19.74 -6.94 -8.46
C ALA A 4 -21.23 -7.28 -8.28
N SER A 5 -21.56 -8.55 -8.00
CA SER A 5 -22.94 -8.95 -7.69
C SER A 5 -23.42 -8.46 -6.33
N CYS A 6 -22.51 -8.30 -5.35
CA CYS A 6 -22.79 -7.68 -4.05
C CYS A 6 -23.11 -6.19 -4.23
N VAL A 7 -22.33 -5.50 -5.07
CA VAL A 7 -22.52 -4.10 -5.41
C VAL A 7 -23.93 -3.86 -5.97
N ALA A 8 -24.29 -4.59 -7.03
CA ALA A 8 -25.60 -4.44 -7.67
C ALA A 8 -26.78 -4.78 -6.74
N ARG A 9 -26.58 -5.65 -5.74
CA ARG A 9 -27.60 -5.98 -4.73
C ARG A 9 -27.86 -4.79 -3.80
N VAL A 10 -26.79 -4.16 -3.30
CA VAL A 10 -26.88 -3.01 -2.40
C VAL A 10 -27.45 -1.79 -3.12
N GLU A 11 -27.00 -1.50 -4.34
CA GLU A 11 -27.56 -0.40 -5.16
C GLU A 11 -29.06 -0.57 -5.39
N ARG A 12 -29.52 -1.79 -5.72
CA ARG A 12 -30.95 -2.08 -5.87
C ARG A 12 -31.75 -1.90 -4.58
N ALA A 13 -31.19 -2.28 -3.44
CA ALA A 13 -31.84 -2.08 -2.15
C ALA A 13 -31.97 -0.58 -1.83
N LEU A 14 -30.93 0.21 -2.09
CA LEU A 14 -30.94 1.66 -1.89
C LEU A 14 -31.93 2.38 -2.83
N LEU A 15 -31.99 1.99 -4.11
CA LEU A 15 -32.95 2.53 -5.08
C LEU A 15 -34.40 2.20 -4.74
N ALA A 16 -34.66 1.15 -3.96
CA ALA A 16 -35.99 0.79 -3.50
C ALA A 16 -36.50 1.68 -2.34
N VAL A 17 -35.61 2.47 -1.71
CA VAL A 17 -36.00 3.40 -0.65
C VAL A 17 -36.74 4.60 -1.27
N PRO A 18 -37.97 4.89 -0.84
CA PRO A 18 -38.73 6.04 -1.35
C PRO A 18 -37.95 7.35 -1.18
N GLY A 19 -37.84 8.13 -2.25
CA GLY A 19 -37.10 9.40 -2.24
C GLY A 19 -35.63 9.30 -2.67
N VAL A 20 -35.12 8.10 -2.96
CA VAL A 20 -33.80 7.93 -3.62
C VAL A 20 -33.96 8.00 -5.13
N ALA A 21 -33.26 8.92 -5.80
CA ALA A 21 -33.23 9.05 -7.25
C ALA A 21 -32.10 8.25 -7.91
N SER A 22 -30.95 8.16 -7.26
CA SER A 22 -29.83 7.35 -7.73
C SER A 22 -28.97 6.87 -6.59
N ALA A 23 -28.43 5.65 -6.70
CA ALA A 23 -27.42 5.11 -5.81
C ALA A 23 -26.28 4.53 -6.65
N ALA A 24 -25.05 4.95 -6.37
CA ALA A 24 -23.85 4.45 -7.02
C ALA A 24 -22.84 4.01 -5.95
N LEU A 25 -22.41 2.76 -6.01
CA LEU A 25 -21.48 2.17 -5.04
C LEU A 25 -20.10 1.98 -5.67
N ASN A 26 -19.08 2.50 -5.00
CA ASN A 26 -17.69 2.25 -5.35
C ASN A 26 -17.12 1.14 -4.46
N MET A 27 -16.96 -0.06 -5.05
CA MET A 27 -16.42 -1.25 -4.39
C MET A 27 -14.98 -1.08 -3.90
N ALA A 28 -14.14 -0.30 -4.60
CA ALA A 28 -12.76 -0.10 -4.19
C ALA A 28 -12.66 0.72 -2.90
N THR A 29 -13.66 1.56 -2.64
CA THR A 29 -13.71 2.43 -1.45
C THR A 29 -14.73 1.99 -0.41
N ASP A 30 -15.54 0.97 -0.70
CA ASP A 30 -16.71 0.56 0.09
C ASP A 30 -17.65 1.75 0.42
N ARG A 31 -17.88 2.65 -0.56
CA ARG A 31 -18.73 3.85 -0.38
C ARG A 31 -19.90 3.88 -1.35
N ALA A 32 -21.06 4.30 -0.87
CA ALA A 32 -22.24 4.60 -1.68
C ALA A 32 -22.46 6.11 -1.74
N VAL A 33 -22.65 6.65 -2.95
CA VAL A 33 -23.14 8.01 -3.17
C VAL A 33 -24.61 7.92 -3.56
N ILE A 34 -25.46 8.62 -2.82
CA ILE A 34 -26.91 8.55 -2.94
C ILE A 34 -27.42 9.96 -3.25
N ALA A 35 -28.19 10.09 -4.33
CA ALA A 35 -28.93 11.32 -4.62
C ALA A 35 -30.39 11.11 -4.24
N THR A 36 -30.94 12.03 -3.44
CA THR A 36 -32.33 11.98 -3.00
C THR A 36 -33.14 13.12 -3.62
N THR A 37 -34.41 12.86 -3.93
CA THR A 37 -35.39 13.85 -4.42
C THR A 37 -36.32 14.33 -3.33
N ALA A 38 -36.31 13.68 -2.17
CA ALA A 38 -37.08 14.03 -0.99
C ALA A 38 -36.21 13.88 0.27
N ALA A 39 -36.70 14.37 1.41
CA ALA A 39 -36.07 14.10 2.70
C ALA A 39 -36.21 12.59 3.01
N VAL A 40 -35.08 11.89 2.98
CA VAL A 40 -34.95 10.48 3.36
C VAL A 40 -34.14 10.42 4.64
N SER A 41 -34.55 9.59 5.60
CA SER A 41 -33.77 9.45 6.83
C SER A 41 -32.55 8.57 6.61
N ASP A 42 -31.43 8.97 7.20
CA ASP A 42 -30.20 8.17 7.22
C ASP A 42 -30.42 6.76 7.77
N GLY A 43 -31.34 6.63 8.75
CA GLY A 43 -31.73 5.35 9.34
C GLY A 43 -32.37 4.41 8.34
N ASP A 44 -33.23 4.91 7.45
CA ASP A 44 -33.89 4.10 6.41
C ASP A 44 -32.89 3.60 5.37
N LEU A 45 -31.91 4.43 5.02
CA LEU A 45 -30.82 4.05 4.11
C LEU A 45 -29.95 2.94 4.72
N VAL A 46 -29.52 3.11 5.98
CA VAL A 46 -28.73 2.11 6.70
C VAL A 46 -29.52 0.81 6.88
N ALA A 47 -30.81 0.89 7.22
CA ALA A 47 -31.68 -0.26 7.37
C ALA A 47 -31.86 -1.04 6.05
N SER A 48 -31.96 -0.34 4.92
CA SER A 48 -32.02 -0.98 3.59
C SER A 48 -30.75 -1.76 3.27
N VAL A 49 -29.57 -1.20 3.58
CA VAL A 49 -28.29 -1.91 3.39
C VAL A 49 -28.16 -3.11 4.34
N ALA A 50 -28.63 -2.96 5.58
CA ALA A 50 -28.69 -4.07 6.55
C ALA A 50 -29.62 -5.20 6.08
N ALA A 51 -30.77 -4.87 5.50
CA ALA A 51 -31.67 -5.85 4.90
C ALA A 51 -31.05 -6.57 3.68
N ALA A 52 -30.13 -5.92 2.96
CA ALA A 52 -29.33 -6.54 1.92
C ALA A 52 -28.20 -7.44 2.45
N GLY A 53 -27.98 -7.48 3.78
CA GLY A 53 -27.01 -8.32 4.46
C GLY A 53 -25.66 -7.63 4.76
N TYR A 54 -25.60 -6.30 4.71
CA TYR A 54 -24.35 -5.55 4.91
C TYR A 54 -24.47 -4.51 6.02
N ALA A 55 -23.39 -4.27 6.74
CA ALA A 55 -23.30 -3.14 7.66
C ALA A 55 -22.99 -1.86 6.88
N ALA A 56 -23.71 -0.78 7.19
CA ALA A 56 -23.46 0.55 6.65
C ALA A 56 -23.49 1.59 7.77
N GLN A 57 -22.76 2.68 7.57
CA GLN A 57 -22.79 3.86 8.41
C GLN A 57 -22.81 5.08 7.51
N VAL A 58 -23.52 6.12 7.94
CA VAL A 58 -23.53 7.41 7.24
C VAL A 58 -22.10 7.96 7.24
N ALA A 59 -21.63 8.39 6.07
CA ALA A 59 -20.36 9.08 5.97
C ALA A 59 -20.47 10.41 6.72
N ASP A 60 -19.77 10.53 7.84
CA ASP A 60 -19.61 11.80 8.56
C ASP A 60 -18.38 12.51 7.98
N ASP A 61 -18.56 13.75 7.50
CA ASP A 61 -17.48 14.61 6.97
C ASP A 61 -16.27 14.69 7.93
N ARG A 62 -16.51 14.63 9.26
CA ARG A 62 -15.43 14.61 10.25
C ARG A 62 -14.65 13.31 10.24
N SER A 63 -15.33 12.18 10.05
CA SER A 63 -14.71 10.86 9.94
C SER A 63 -13.92 10.72 8.64
N ASP A 64 -14.42 11.33 7.56
CA ASP A 64 -13.80 11.36 6.24
C ASP A 64 -12.52 12.19 6.25
N ALA A 65 -12.58 13.40 6.80
CA ALA A 65 -11.39 14.24 7.00
C ALA A 65 -10.33 13.52 7.84
N THR A 66 -10.73 12.83 8.90
CA THR A 66 -9.81 12.06 9.76
C THR A 66 -9.18 10.88 9.03
N GLN A 67 -9.94 10.14 8.24
CA GLN A 67 -9.42 9.03 7.41
C GLN A 67 -8.48 9.55 6.32
N ALA A 68 -8.83 10.65 5.66
CA ALA A 68 -8.00 11.28 4.65
C ALA A 68 -6.65 11.71 5.23
N HIS A 69 -6.65 12.33 6.41
CA HIS A 69 -5.42 12.69 7.13
C HIS A 69 -4.55 11.46 7.45
N ARG A 70 -5.13 10.38 8.02
CA ARG A 70 -4.35 9.15 8.30
C ARG A 70 -3.72 8.54 7.05
N ARG A 71 -4.45 8.53 5.92
CA ARG A 71 -3.92 8.03 4.65
C ARG A 71 -2.78 8.91 4.14
N GLN A 72 -2.89 10.23 4.28
CA GLN A 72 -1.82 11.16 3.91
C GLN A 72 -0.56 10.92 4.77
N ASP A 73 -0.74 10.75 6.08
CA ASP A 73 0.36 10.47 7.00
C ASP A 73 1.05 9.13 6.65
N GLU A 74 0.26 8.10 6.34
CA GLU A 74 0.78 6.80 5.91
C GLU A 74 1.55 6.94 4.59
N LEU A 75 0.99 7.60 3.57
CA LEU A 75 1.67 7.86 2.31
C LEU A 75 2.97 8.63 2.49
N ALA A 76 3.01 9.62 3.37
CA ALA A 76 4.22 10.39 3.66
C ALA A 76 5.34 9.50 4.23
N ILE A 77 4.99 8.56 5.13
CA ILE A 77 5.94 7.57 5.66
C ILE A 77 6.42 6.64 4.54
N LEU A 78 5.52 6.15 3.69
CA LEU A 78 5.87 5.29 2.56
C LEU A 78 6.79 6.00 1.55
N GLN A 79 6.51 7.26 1.23
CA GLN A 79 7.31 8.08 0.31
C GLN A 79 8.70 8.40 0.87
N ARG A 80 8.79 8.68 2.18
CA ARG A 80 10.07 8.91 2.84
C ARG A 80 10.95 7.67 2.78
N ASP A 81 10.40 6.52 3.15
CA ASP A 81 11.14 5.26 3.14
C ASP A 81 11.49 4.82 1.71
N LEU A 82 10.57 5.06 0.76
CA LEU A 82 10.76 5.33 -0.66
C LEU A 82 12.12 5.91 -1.01
N THR A 83 12.20 7.20 -0.68
CA THR A 83 13.28 8.09 -1.04
C THR A 83 14.59 7.65 -0.39
N ILE A 84 14.54 7.25 0.89
CA ILE A 84 15.72 6.75 1.62
C ILE A 84 16.28 5.50 0.95
N ALA A 85 15.42 4.51 0.64
CA ALA A 85 15.84 3.28 -0.02
C ALA A 85 16.45 3.56 -1.39
N ALA A 86 15.82 4.41 -2.20
CA ALA A 86 16.33 4.79 -3.51
C ALA A 86 17.71 5.47 -3.43
N VAL A 87 17.89 6.43 -2.53
CA VAL A 87 19.16 7.15 -2.34
C VAL A 87 20.27 6.21 -1.87
N LEU A 88 20.00 5.29 -0.95
CA LEU A 88 20.99 4.33 -0.48
C LEU A 88 21.33 3.26 -1.52
N THR A 89 20.35 2.88 -2.35
CA THR A 89 20.52 1.85 -3.40
C THR A 89 21.30 2.39 -4.59
N LEU A 90 21.17 3.68 -4.90
CA LEU A 90 21.81 4.29 -6.07
C LEU A 90 23.35 4.09 -6.10
N PRO A 91 24.12 4.34 -5.01
CA PRO A 91 25.54 4.02 -4.98
C PRO A 91 25.84 2.53 -5.21
N VAL A 92 25.03 1.63 -4.65
CA VAL A 92 25.23 0.17 -4.82
C VAL A 92 25.08 -0.23 -6.29
N VAL A 93 24.03 0.27 -6.96
CA VAL A 93 23.79 0.01 -8.38
C VAL A 93 24.91 0.59 -9.25
N LEU A 94 25.40 1.79 -8.93
CA LEU A 94 26.50 2.41 -9.68
C LEU A 94 27.82 1.65 -9.51
N LEU A 95 28.11 1.12 -8.32
CA LEU A 95 29.31 0.33 -8.07
C LEU A 95 29.25 -1.04 -8.75
N GLU A 96 28.15 -1.77 -8.62
CA GLU A 96 28.00 -3.10 -9.25
C GLU A 96 27.82 -3.01 -10.76
N MET A 97 26.75 -2.36 -11.22
CA MET A 97 26.42 -2.35 -12.65
C MET A 97 27.23 -1.32 -13.43
N GLY A 98 27.47 -0.14 -12.85
CA GLY A 98 28.16 0.95 -13.54
C GLY A 98 29.63 0.63 -13.83
N SER A 99 30.29 -0.13 -12.96
CA SER A 99 31.69 -0.53 -13.16
C SER A 99 31.86 -1.49 -14.35
N HIS A 100 30.87 -2.35 -14.63
CA HIS A 100 30.91 -3.26 -15.79
C HIS A 100 30.52 -2.59 -17.12
N LEU A 101 29.74 -1.51 -17.08
CA LEU A 101 29.30 -0.77 -18.27
C LEU A 101 30.34 0.25 -18.74
N ILE A 102 31.13 0.82 -17.83
CA ILE A 102 32.08 1.91 -18.13
C ILE A 102 33.46 1.55 -17.54
N PRO A 103 34.44 1.15 -18.39
CA PRO A 103 35.78 0.75 -17.93
C PRO A 103 36.48 1.82 -17.07
N ALA A 104 36.30 3.11 -17.38
CA ALA A 104 36.87 4.20 -16.60
C ALA A 104 36.32 4.28 -15.16
N VAL A 105 35.07 3.87 -14.94
CA VAL A 105 34.46 3.81 -13.60
C VAL A 105 35.05 2.66 -12.81
N HIS A 106 35.26 1.50 -13.44
CA HIS A 106 35.94 0.36 -12.83
C HIS A 106 37.35 0.75 -12.36
N ASP A 107 38.16 1.35 -13.23
CA ASP A 107 39.52 1.76 -12.89
C ASP A 107 39.54 2.81 -11.77
N LEU A 108 38.61 3.77 -11.79
CA LEU A 108 38.46 4.75 -10.72
C LEU A 108 38.15 4.08 -9.37
N ILE A 109 37.22 3.13 -9.34
CA ILE A 109 36.85 2.40 -8.12
C ILE A 109 38.03 1.58 -7.61
N MET A 110 38.73 0.88 -8.51
CA MET A 110 39.86 0.02 -8.14
C MET A 110 41.06 0.83 -7.63
N THR A 111 41.27 2.05 -8.13
CA THR A 111 42.37 2.93 -7.69
C THR A 111 42.05 3.73 -6.43
N THR A 112 40.78 4.07 -6.18
CA THR A 112 40.38 4.89 -5.01
C THR A 112 39.95 4.04 -3.81
N ILE A 113 38.97 3.15 -4.01
CA ILE A 113 38.32 2.39 -2.94
C ILE A 113 38.91 0.97 -2.85
N GLY A 114 39.30 0.41 -4.00
CA GLY A 114 39.76 -0.96 -4.13
C GLY A 114 38.64 -1.98 -3.94
N MET A 115 38.87 -3.22 -4.36
CA MET A 115 37.87 -4.29 -4.36
C MET A 115 37.30 -4.59 -2.96
N ARG A 116 38.17 -4.68 -1.94
CA ARG A 116 37.74 -4.94 -0.56
C ARG A 116 36.92 -3.79 0.03
N GLY A 117 37.28 -2.55 -0.28
CA GLY A 117 36.53 -1.37 0.17
C GLY A 117 35.15 -1.32 -0.47
N ALA A 118 35.06 -1.64 -1.76
CA ALA A 118 33.79 -1.67 -2.50
C ALA A 118 32.82 -2.70 -1.88
N TRP A 119 33.29 -3.93 -1.62
CA TRP A 119 32.45 -4.96 -0.99
C TRP A 119 31.96 -4.57 0.41
N VAL A 120 32.83 -3.98 1.24
CA VAL A 120 32.43 -3.53 2.58
C VAL A 120 31.40 -2.41 2.47
N LEU A 121 31.63 -1.43 1.59
CA LEU A 121 30.70 -0.32 1.38
C LEU A 121 29.32 -0.82 0.91
N GLN A 122 29.30 -1.72 -0.07
CA GLN A 122 28.05 -2.32 -0.58
C GLN A 122 27.35 -3.16 0.48
N GLY A 123 28.09 -3.95 1.25
CA GLY A 123 27.54 -4.74 2.36
C GLY A 123 26.90 -3.86 3.42
N VAL A 124 27.55 -2.75 3.79
CA VAL A 124 27.01 -1.78 4.75
C VAL A 124 25.76 -1.10 4.21
N LEU A 125 25.79 -0.57 2.98
CA LEU A 125 24.65 0.10 2.36
C LEU A 125 23.46 -0.84 2.22
N THR A 126 23.67 -2.06 1.73
CA THR A 126 22.62 -3.06 1.55
C THR A 126 22.03 -3.47 2.90
N THR A 127 22.85 -3.67 3.92
CA THR A 127 22.38 -3.94 5.29
C THR A 127 21.52 -2.78 5.80
N LEU A 128 21.94 -1.53 5.61
CA LEU A 128 21.14 -0.37 6.02
C LEU A 128 19.79 -0.32 5.29
N ILE A 129 19.74 -0.61 3.99
CA ILE A 129 18.50 -0.66 3.21
C ILE A 129 17.56 -1.75 3.75
N LEU A 130 18.06 -2.96 4.01
CA LEU A 130 17.26 -4.09 4.48
C LEU A 130 16.73 -3.88 5.90
N PHE A 131 17.57 -3.38 6.82
CA PHE A 131 17.21 -3.25 8.23
C PHE A 131 16.53 -1.92 8.59
N TRP A 132 16.51 -0.93 7.70
CA TRP A 132 15.80 0.34 7.92
C TRP A 132 14.47 0.38 7.16
N PRO A 133 14.39 0.83 5.88
CA PRO A 133 13.10 0.88 5.18
C PRO A 133 12.57 -0.54 4.90
N GLY A 134 13.46 -1.53 4.73
CA GLY A 134 13.12 -2.92 4.46
C GLY A 134 12.53 -3.68 5.65
N LEU A 135 12.74 -3.22 6.89
CA LEU A 135 12.39 -3.98 8.09
C LEU A 135 10.89 -4.33 8.19
N ARG A 136 10.05 -3.47 7.63
CA ARG A 136 8.59 -3.69 7.54
C ARG A 136 8.24 -5.01 6.85
N PHE A 137 8.98 -5.39 5.80
CA PHE A 137 8.67 -6.56 4.99
C PHE A 137 8.92 -7.83 5.79
N TYR A 138 9.98 -7.86 6.60
CA TYR A 138 10.25 -8.97 7.51
C TYR A 138 9.22 -9.04 8.65
N ARG A 139 8.86 -7.89 9.25
CA ARG A 139 7.90 -7.83 10.37
C ARG A 139 6.50 -8.30 9.98
N ILE A 140 6.08 -8.06 8.73
CA ILE A 140 4.76 -8.46 8.23
C ILE A 140 4.82 -9.84 7.55
N GLY A 141 5.81 -10.03 6.67
CA GLY A 141 5.93 -11.19 5.80
C GLY A 141 6.31 -12.49 6.51
N LEU A 142 7.25 -12.46 7.47
CA LEU A 142 7.67 -13.69 8.16
C LEU A 142 6.54 -14.29 9.02
N PRO A 143 5.77 -13.50 9.80
CA PRO A 143 4.60 -14.04 10.50
C PRO A 143 3.50 -14.54 9.55
N ALA A 144 3.27 -13.87 8.41
CA ALA A 144 2.28 -14.30 7.42
C ALA A 144 2.65 -15.66 6.81
N LEU A 145 3.93 -15.83 6.47
CA LEU A 145 4.49 -17.10 6.00
C LEU A 145 4.35 -18.21 7.06
N ALA A 146 4.69 -17.92 8.32
CA ALA A 146 4.60 -18.89 9.41
C ALA A 146 3.16 -19.39 9.67
N ARG A 147 2.15 -18.57 9.36
CA ARG A 147 0.72 -18.96 9.45
C ARG A 147 0.19 -19.67 8.20
N GLY A 148 1.03 -19.94 7.20
CA GLY A 148 0.63 -20.62 5.96
C GLY A 148 -0.22 -19.75 5.02
N ALA A 149 -0.24 -18.43 5.23
CA ALA A 149 -0.97 -17.48 4.39
C ALA A 149 0.01 -16.43 3.81
N PRO A 150 0.95 -16.84 2.92
CA PRO A 150 1.96 -15.94 2.37
C PRO A 150 1.33 -14.88 1.47
N ASP A 151 1.85 -13.66 1.58
CA ASP A 151 1.46 -12.49 0.79
C ASP A 151 2.66 -11.89 0.07
N MET A 152 2.48 -10.70 -0.52
CA MET A 152 3.56 -9.97 -1.19
C MET A 152 4.74 -9.65 -0.26
N HIS A 153 4.48 -9.36 1.03
CA HIS A 153 5.54 -9.08 1.99
C HIS A 153 6.36 -10.33 2.30
N ALA A 154 5.71 -11.50 2.40
CA ALA A 154 6.38 -12.78 2.58
C ALA A 154 7.33 -13.10 1.41
N LEU A 155 6.89 -12.86 0.16
CA LEU A 155 7.72 -13.08 -1.02
C LEU A 155 8.99 -12.21 -1.00
N VAL A 156 8.84 -10.91 -0.70
CA VAL A 156 9.98 -9.97 -0.60
C VAL A 156 10.92 -10.37 0.53
N ALA A 157 10.37 -10.74 1.69
CA ALA A 157 11.17 -11.15 2.85
C ALA A 157 12.00 -12.40 2.56
N VAL A 158 11.42 -13.42 1.93
CA VAL A 158 12.14 -14.64 1.56
C VAL A 158 13.21 -14.35 0.51
N GLY A 159 12.88 -13.59 -0.55
CA GLY A 159 13.82 -13.28 -1.61
C GLY A 159 15.05 -12.49 -1.12
N THR A 160 14.84 -11.53 -0.24
CA THR A 160 15.93 -10.68 0.29
C THR A 160 16.73 -11.34 1.41
N LEU A 161 16.21 -12.37 2.10
CA LEU A 161 16.99 -13.18 3.05
C LEU A 161 17.87 -14.23 2.36
N ALA A 162 17.50 -14.63 1.15
CA ALA A 162 18.25 -15.61 0.37
C ALA A 162 19.40 -14.99 -0.44
N ALA A 163 19.32 -13.68 -0.72
CA ALA A 163 20.35 -12.90 -1.40
C ALA A 163 21.52 -12.57 -0.45
#